data_AF-A0A7J3X035-F1
#
_entry.id   AF-A0A7J3X035-F1
#
_cell.length_a   1.000
_cell.length_b   1.000
_cell.length_c   1.000
_cell.angle_alpha   90.00
_cell.angle_beta   90.00
_cell.angle_gamma   90.00
#
_symmetry.space_group_name_H-M   'P 1'
#
loop_
_entity.id
_entity.type
_entity.pdbx_description
1 polymer ?
#
loop_
_entity_poly.entity_id
_entity_poly.type
_entity_poly.pdbx_seq_one_letter_code
_entity_poly.pdbx_strand_id
1 'polypeptide(L)'
;MAKHNSTYNSLEEDLEEVYSIIKQSGERDLDWIISKVSEKLKIKKYEAARRIYRLREHGFIDFIDPDPPRNLHRYFFSTYSTWFWLIALAVFLIFMMIYVLPGSPPFIYLRYILGSIFILYLPGSSLIELLYPKPGELSQLERLALSIGLSLALVPLVGLILNYTPWGIRLDPVFTSLSLLTIGLAGGAVYRKFTIFKLRIYEERGLK
;
A
#
# COMPACT_ATOMS: atom_id res chain seq x y z
N MET A 1 29.48 -15.97 23.33
CA MET A 1 30.54 -15.39 22.46
C MET A 1 29.86 -14.66 21.30
N ALA A 2 29.68 -13.34 21.40
CA ALA A 2 29.17 -12.54 20.30
C ALA A 2 30.35 -12.24 19.36
N LYS A 3 30.35 -12.86 18.18
CA LYS A 3 31.38 -12.62 17.16
C LYS A 3 31.05 -11.28 16.50
N HIS A 4 31.80 -10.24 16.87
CA HIS A 4 31.73 -8.92 16.23
C HIS A 4 32.07 -9.10 14.75
N ASN A 5 31.11 -8.83 13.87
CA ASN A 5 31.19 -9.15 12.45
C ASN A 5 31.77 -7.94 11.70
N SER A 6 33.02 -8.01 11.24
CA SER A 6 33.70 -6.90 10.57
C SER A 6 33.02 -6.45 9.27
N THR A 7 32.11 -7.28 8.73
CA THR A 7 31.26 -6.96 7.58
C THR A 7 30.33 -5.77 7.86
N TYR A 8 29.91 -5.59 9.12
CA TYR A 8 29.00 -4.50 9.51
C TYR A 8 29.68 -3.13 9.48
N ASN A 9 30.94 -3.06 9.93
CA ASN A 9 31.74 -1.82 9.89
C ASN A 9 32.03 -1.34 8.46
N SER A 10 32.39 -2.26 7.55
CA SER A 10 32.62 -1.90 6.14
C SER A 10 31.34 -1.43 5.45
N LEU A 11 30.18 -1.91 5.91
CA LEU A 11 28.87 -1.50 5.40
C LEU A 11 28.48 -0.10 5.89
N GLU A 12 28.77 0.26 7.14
CA GLU A 12 28.52 1.61 7.68
C GLU A 12 29.43 2.66 7.02
N GLU A 13 30.73 2.39 6.86
CA GLU A 13 31.66 3.27 6.13
C GLU A 13 31.20 3.49 4.66
N ASP A 14 30.83 2.40 3.96
CA ASP A 14 30.32 2.45 2.59
C ASP A 14 29.04 3.30 2.47
N LEU A 15 28.17 3.27 3.49
CA LEU A 15 26.90 4.01 3.50
C LEU A 15 27.12 5.49 3.86
N GLU A 16 28.01 5.78 4.81
CA GLU A 16 28.40 7.16 5.15
C GLU A 16 29.06 7.87 3.96
N GLU A 17 29.90 7.16 3.19
CA GLU A 17 30.54 7.72 2.00
C GLU A 17 29.51 8.08 0.94
N VAL A 18 28.54 7.20 0.66
CA VAL A 18 27.43 7.48 -0.27
C VAL A 18 26.56 8.63 0.24
N TYR A 19 26.27 8.69 1.54
CA TYR A 19 25.51 9.79 2.14
C TYR A 19 26.21 11.15 1.97
N SER A 20 27.53 11.20 2.18
CA SER A 20 28.32 12.43 2.00
C SER A 20 28.28 12.95 0.54
N ILE A 21 28.30 12.04 -0.43
CA ILE A 21 28.21 12.34 -1.86
C ILE A 21 26.84 12.94 -2.18
N ILE A 22 25.77 12.39 -1.62
CA ILE A 22 24.40 12.87 -1.85
C ILE A 22 24.20 14.24 -1.19
N LYS A 23 24.68 14.44 0.03
CA LYS A 23 24.61 15.73 0.75
C LYS A 23 25.32 16.86 0.02
N GLN A 24 26.45 16.58 -0.64
CA GLN A 24 27.17 17.57 -1.45
C GLN A 24 26.50 17.90 -2.79
N SER A 25 25.59 17.04 -3.27
CA SER A 25 25.17 17.07 -4.67
C SER A 25 23.92 17.89 -4.95
N GLY A 26 23.16 18.27 -3.92
CA GLY A 26 21.91 19.04 -4.04
C GLY A 26 20.80 18.25 -4.74
N GLU A 27 19.54 18.54 -4.37
CA GLU A 27 18.33 17.90 -4.89
C GLU A 27 18.35 17.73 -6.42
N ARG A 28 18.66 16.53 -6.90
CA ARG A 28 18.61 16.15 -8.32
C ARG A 28 17.99 14.77 -8.48
N ASP A 29 17.58 14.51 -9.73
CA ASP A 29 16.93 13.29 -10.18
C ASP A 29 17.67 12.00 -9.75
N LEU A 30 16.91 10.95 -9.46
CA LEU A 30 17.39 9.68 -8.94
C LEU A 30 18.47 9.06 -9.83
N ASP A 31 18.26 9.13 -11.14
CA ASP A 31 19.15 8.58 -12.16
C ASP A 31 20.49 9.33 -12.20
N TRP A 32 20.45 10.63 -11.94
CA TRP A 32 21.65 11.45 -11.84
C TRP A 32 22.46 11.11 -10.58
N ILE A 33 21.79 10.89 -9.44
CA ILE A 33 22.46 10.45 -8.20
C ILE A 33 23.11 9.08 -8.39
N ILE A 34 22.36 8.11 -8.95
CA ILE A 34 22.87 6.76 -9.22
C ILE A 34 24.08 6.81 -10.14
N SER A 35 24.03 7.61 -11.21
CA SER A 35 25.13 7.75 -12.15
C SER A 35 26.36 8.38 -11.51
N LYS A 36 26.18 9.41 -10.67
CA LYS A 36 27.28 10.08 -9.97
C LYS A 36 27.94 9.19 -8.91
N VAL A 37 27.15 8.42 -8.16
CA VAL A 37 27.65 7.45 -7.18
C VAL A 37 28.38 6.30 -7.88
N SER A 38 27.86 5.82 -9.01
CA SER A 38 28.49 4.80 -9.85
C SER A 38 29.85 5.27 -10.40
N GLU A 39 29.95 6.52 -10.85
CA GLU A 39 31.17 7.11 -11.39
C GLU A 39 32.22 7.34 -10.29
N LYS A 40 31.82 7.87 -9.14
CA LYS A 40 32.75 8.22 -8.04
C LYS A 40 33.31 6.99 -7.32
N LEU A 41 32.49 5.96 -7.13
CA LEU A 41 32.89 4.71 -6.45
C LEU A 41 33.33 3.61 -7.43
N LYS A 42 33.27 3.85 -8.75
CA LYS A 42 33.53 2.85 -9.80
C LYS A 42 32.74 1.54 -9.65
N ILE A 43 31.55 1.63 -9.06
CA ILE A 43 30.63 0.50 -8.87
C ILE A 43 29.58 0.46 -9.99
N LYS A 44 28.99 -0.70 -10.23
CA LYS A 44 27.92 -0.84 -11.24
C LYS A 44 26.67 -0.05 -10.81
N LYS A 45 25.90 0.48 -11.78
CA LYS A 45 24.67 1.26 -11.50
C LYS A 45 23.69 0.54 -10.56
N TYR A 46 23.55 -0.79 -10.66
CA TYR A 46 22.67 -1.54 -9.75
C TYR A 46 23.21 -1.64 -8.32
N GLU A 47 24.53 -1.64 -8.11
CA GLU A 47 25.14 -1.63 -6.77
C GLU A 47 24.99 -0.28 -6.11
N ALA A 48 25.19 0.80 -6.88
CA ALA A 48 24.88 2.15 -6.45
C ALA A 48 23.40 2.27 -6.04
N ALA A 49 22.47 1.84 -6.91
CA ALA A 49 21.04 1.86 -6.60
C ALA A 49 20.69 1.04 -5.35
N ARG A 50 21.29 -0.14 -5.15
CA ARG A 50 21.07 -0.98 -3.97
C ARG A 50 21.57 -0.31 -2.69
N ARG A 51 22.73 0.35 -2.73
CA ARG A 51 23.29 1.09 -1.58
C ARG A 51 22.42 2.30 -1.22
N ILE A 52 21.98 3.07 -2.20
CA ILE A 52 21.06 4.20 -1.99
C ILE A 52 19.70 3.71 -1.47
N TYR A 53 19.20 2.58 -1.95
CA TYR A 53 17.97 1.98 -1.43
C TYR A 53 18.09 1.59 0.05
N ARG A 54 19.23 1.01 0.46
CA ARG A 54 19.47 0.72 1.89
C ARG A 54 19.59 1.97 2.75
N LEU A 55 20.17 3.06 2.22
CA LEU A 55 20.19 4.36 2.91
C LEU A 55 18.77 4.90 3.18
N ARG A 56 17.84 4.72 2.23
CA ARG A 56 16.41 5.01 2.44
C ARG A 56 15.81 4.11 3.51
N GLU A 57 16.12 2.81 3.49
CA GLU A 57 15.60 1.84 4.47
C GLU A 57 16.00 2.17 5.91
N HIS A 58 17.19 2.77 6.10
CA HIS A 58 17.67 3.25 7.41
C HIS A 58 17.23 4.69 7.74
N GLY A 59 16.41 5.33 6.88
CA GLY A 59 15.84 6.65 7.12
C GLY A 59 16.81 7.83 6.89
N PHE A 60 17.98 7.61 6.30
CA PHE A 60 18.95 8.68 6.04
C PHE A 60 18.59 9.54 4.81
N ILE A 61 17.77 9.02 3.88
CA ILE A 61 17.41 9.68 2.63
C ILE A 61 15.95 9.39 2.29
N ASP A 62 15.14 10.45 2.18
CA ASP A 62 13.78 10.37 1.64
C ASP A 62 13.75 10.77 0.16
N PHE A 63 13.07 9.96 -0.64
CA PHE A 63 12.92 10.25 -2.06
C PHE A 63 11.62 11.01 -2.29
N ILE A 64 11.77 12.28 -2.62
CA ILE A 64 10.66 13.22 -2.82
C ILE A 64 10.30 13.21 -4.31
N ASP A 65 9.03 12.92 -4.61
CA ASP A 65 8.53 12.99 -5.97
C ASP A 65 8.56 14.44 -6.48
N PRO A 66 9.08 14.70 -7.70
CA PRO A 66 9.25 16.06 -8.21
C PRO A 66 7.94 16.82 -8.49
N ASP A 67 6.80 16.13 -8.70
CA ASP A 67 5.47 16.76 -8.81
C ASP A 67 4.44 16.06 -7.90
N PRO A 68 4.40 16.37 -6.59
CA PRO A 68 3.44 15.77 -5.70
C PRO A 68 2.00 16.20 -6.07
N PRO A 69 1.02 15.28 -6.07
CA PRO A 69 -0.37 15.62 -6.34
C PRO A 69 -0.90 16.63 -5.30
N ARG A 70 -1.12 17.88 -5.75
CA ARG A 70 -1.56 19.00 -4.90
C ARG A 70 -3.03 18.91 -4.47
N ASN A 71 -3.85 18.16 -5.21
CA ASN A 71 -5.30 18.07 -5.05
C ASN A 71 -5.75 16.62 -4.84
N LEU A 72 -6.82 16.44 -4.05
CA LEU A 72 -7.45 15.14 -3.80
C LEU A 72 -7.86 14.43 -5.10
N HIS A 73 -8.46 15.15 -6.05
CA HIS A 73 -8.84 14.58 -7.35
C HIS A 73 -7.63 14.10 -8.15
N ARG A 74 -6.53 14.86 -8.15
CA ARG A 74 -5.29 14.47 -8.83
C ARG A 74 -4.66 13.26 -8.14
N TYR A 75 -4.77 13.14 -6.82
CA TYR A 75 -4.31 11.96 -6.07
C TYR A 75 -5.16 10.72 -6.38
N PHE A 76 -6.48 10.88 -6.47
CA PHE A 76 -7.43 9.79 -6.75
C PHE A 76 -7.25 9.20 -8.16
N PHE A 77 -6.91 10.02 -9.14
CA PHE A 77 -6.60 9.59 -10.51
C PHE A 77 -5.10 9.30 -10.75
N SER A 78 -4.25 9.45 -9.73
CA SER A 78 -2.83 9.15 -9.84
C SER A 78 -2.51 7.69 -9.50
N THR A 79 -1.33 7.23 -9.92
CA THR A 79 -0.80 5.88 -9.68
C THR A 79 -0.84 5.47 -8.21
N TYR A 80 -0.78 6.42 -7.27
CA TYR A 80 -0.90 6.17 -5.82
C TYR A 80 -2.24 5.54 -5.39
N SER A 81 -3.30 5.73 -6.18
CA SER A 81 -4.64 5.18 -5.90
C SER A 81 -4.95 3.91 -6.71
N THR A 82 -3.98 3.33 -7.40
CA THR A 82 -4.15 2.08 -8.19
C THR A 82 -4.73 0.94 -7.36
N TRP A 83 -4.28 0.78 -6.11
CA TRP A 83 -4.82 -0.22 -5.19
C TRP A 83 -6.33 -0.03 -4.91
N PHE A 84 -6.79 1.22 -4.78
CA PHE A 84 -8.22 1.50 -4.61
C PHE A 84 -9.02 1.08 -5.85
N TRP A 85 -8.50 1.41 -7.04
CA TRP A 85 -9.13 1.02 -8.30
C TRP A 85 -9.16 -0.50 -8.50
N LEU A 86 -8.13 -1.22 -8.05
CA LEU A 86 -8.12 -2.68 -8.06
C LEU A 86 -9.22 -3.26 -7.16
N ILE A 87 -9.41 -2.70 -5.97
CA ILE A 87 -10.50 -3.10 -5.07
C ILE A 87 -11.86 -2.80 -5.68
N ALA A 88 -12.06 -1.58 -6.22
CA ALA A 88 -13.30 -1.20 -6.87
C ALA A 88 -13.62 -2.09 -8.08
N LEU A 89 -12.60 -2.42 -8.88
CA LEU A 89 -12.72 -3.34 -10.00
C LEU A 89 -13.08 -4.76 -9.52
N ALA A 90 -12.44 -5.25 -8.46
CA ALA A 90 -12.76 -6.57 -7.90
C ALA A 90 -14.23 -6.63 -7.41
N VAL A 91 -14.68 -5.61 -6.67
CA VAL A 91 -16.09 -5.48 -6.24
C VAL A 91 -17.04 -5.46 -7.44
N PHE A 92 -16.69 -4.69 -8.47
CA PHE A 92 -17.48 -4.60 -9.70
C PHE A 92 -17.56 -5.94 -10.46
N LEU A 93 -16.46 -6.66 -10.56
CA LEU A 93 -16.43 -7.99 -11.18
C LEU A 93 -17.32 -8.98 -10.43
N ILE A 94 -17.31 -8.94 -9.10
CA ILE A 94 -18.17 -9.80 -8.28
C ILE A 94 -19.64 -9.40 -8.44
N PHE A 95 -19.95 -8.10 -8.48
CA PHE A 95 -21.29 -7.61 -8.78
C PHE A 95 -21.79 -8.14 -10.13
N MET A 96 -20.97 -8.01 -11.19
CA MET A 96 -21.29 -8.56 -12.51
C MET A 96 -21.49 -10.08 -12.47
N MET A 97 -20.68 -10.82 -11.71
CA MET A 97 -20.87 -12.26 -11.54
C MET A 97 -22.15 -12.67 -10.81
N ILE A 98 -22.60 -11.86 -9.86
CA ILE A 98 -23.81 -12.16 -9.09
C ILE A 98 -25.06 -11.83 -9.90
N TYR A 99 -25.09 -10.68 -10.59
CA TYR A 99 -26.30 -10.14 -11.19
C TYR A 99 -26.43 -10.33 -12.71
N VAL A 100 -25.32 -10.53 -13.43
CA VAL A 100 -25.33 -10.61 -14.91
C VAL A 100 -25.07 -12.04 -15.40
N LEU A 101 -24.19 -12.78 -14.73
CA LEU A 101 -23.86 -14.14 -15.16
C LEU A 101 -24.88 -15.18 -14.66
N PRO A 102 -25.22 -16.19 -15.48
CA PRO A 102 -26.15 -17.24 -15.09
C PRO A 102 -25.55 -18.11 -13.97
N GLY A 103 -26.40 -18.53 -13.02
CA GLY A 103 -26.04 -19.42 -11.92
C GLY A 103 -25.79 -20.88 -12.32
N SER A 104 -25.57 -21.16 -13.61
CA SER A 104 -25.32 -22.51 -14.12
C SER A 104 -23.81 -22.81 -14.16
N PRO A 105 -23.41 -24.09 -14.09
CA PRO A 105 -22.05 -24.50 -14.40
C PRO A 105 -21.62 -24.00 -15.80
N PRO A 106 -20.37 -23.53 -16.00
CA PRO A 106 -19.24 -23.53 -15.05
C PRO A 106 -19.10 -22.26 -14.18
N PHE A 107 -19.87 -21.20 -14.45
CA PHE A 107 -19.66 -19.88 -13.83
C PHE A 107 -19.91 -19.85 -12.31
N ILE A 108 -20.77 -20.73 -11.82
CA ILE A 108 -21.07 -20.86 -10.38
C ILE A 108 -19.84 -21.20 -9.54
N TYR A 109 -18.92 -22.02 -10.05
CA TYR A 109 -17.69 -22.38 -9.34
C TYR A 109 -16.78 -21.17 -9.19
N LEU A 110 -16.65 -20.38 -10.25
CA LEU A 110 -15.84 -19.17 -10.25
C LEU A 110 -16.39 -18.13 -9.27
N ARG A 111 -17.72 -18.02 -9.19
CA ARG A 111 -18.41 -17.18 -8.20
C ARG A 111 -18.11 -17.59 -6.76
N TYR A 112 -18.07 -18.89 -6.45
CA TYR A 112 -17.73 -19.35 -5.10
C TYR A 112 -16.28 -19.07 -4.72
N ILE A 113 -15.35 -19.29 -5.64
CA ILE A 113 -13.93 -19.01 -5.41
C ILE A 113 -13.72 -17.50 -5.19
N LEU A 114 -14.21 -16.66 -6.11
CA LEU A 114 -14.03 -15.21 -6.01
C LEU A 114 -14.82 -14.59 -4.86
N GLY A 115 -16.04 -15.07 -4.60
CA GLY A 115 -16.84 -14.65 -3.46
C GLY A 115 -16.16 -14.98 -2.12
N SER A 116 -15.50 -16.14 -2.02
CA SER A 116 -14.74 -16.50 -0.82
C SER A 116 -13.54 -15.59 -0.62
N ILE A 117 -12.77 -15.31 -1.69
CA ILE A 117 -11.64 -14.36 -1.63
C ILE A 117 -12.12 -12.97 -1.23
N PHE A 118 -13.27 -12.54 -1.75
CA PHE A 118 -13.89 -11.27 -1.37
C PHE A 118 -14.18 -11.20 0.12
N ILE A 119 -14.93 -12.17 0.63
CA ILE A 119 -15.33 -12.21 2.03
C ILE A 119 -14.11 -12.34 2.96
N LEU A 120 -13.09 -13.10 2.58
CA LEU A 120 -11.95 -13.38 3.45
C LEU A 120 -10.86 -12.29 3.44
N TYR A 121 -10.80 -11.43 2.41
CA TYR A 121 -9.66 -10.53 2.26
C TYR A 121 -10.03 -9.06 1.99
N LEU A 122 -11.04 -8.78 1.16
CA LEU A 122 -11.26 -7.40 0.68
C LEU A 122 -11.67 -6.40 1.78
N PRO A 123 -12.66 -6.70 2.65
CA PRO A 123 -13.04 -5.81 3.73
C PRO A 123 -11.90 -5.55 4.71
N GLY A 124 -11.20 -6.61 5.12
CA GLY A 124 -10.10 -6.50 6.08
C GLY A 124 -8.86 -5.82 5.51
N SER A 125 -8.50 -6.06 4.24
CA SER A 125 -7.40 -5.35 3.57
C SER A 125 -7.72 -3.85 3.42
N SER A 126 -8.97 -3.51 3.14
CA SER A 126 -9.41 -2.11 3.08
C SER A 126 -9.28 -1.41 4.43
N LEU A 127 -9.61 -2.11 5.52
CA LEU A 127 -9.43 -1.60 6.88
C LEU A 127 -7.95 -1.44 7.26
N ILE A 128 -7.08 -2.39 6.90
CA ILE A 128 -5.64 -2.25 7.16
C ILE A 128 -5.05 -1.07 6.41
N GLU A 129 -5.44 -0.86 5.16
CA GLU A 129 -4.96 0.29 4.40
C GLU A 129 -5.40 1.62 5.02
N LEU A 130 -6.59 1.63 5.63
CA LEU A 130 -7.09 2.77 6.39
C LEU A 130 -6.34 2.94 7.71
N LEU A 131 -6.05 1.86 8.46
CA LEU A 131 -5.44 1.91 9.79
C LEU A 131 -3.92 2.16 9.75
N TYR A 132 -3.23 1.52 8.80
CA TYR A 132 -1.78 1.52 8.62
C TYR A 132 -1.40 1.96 7.19
N PRO A 133 -1.58 3.26 6.89
CA PRO A 133 -1.39 3.80 5.55
C PRO A 133 0.06 3.96 5.13
N LYS A 134 1.04 3.93 6.05
CA LYS A 134 2.45 4.21 5.71
C LYS A 134 3.16 2.94 5.23
N PRO A 135 4.03 3.04 4.21
CA PRO A 135 4.89 1.94 3.82
C PRO A 135 5.88 1.63 4.95
N GLY A 136 6.01 0.36 5.33
CA GLY A 136 6.95 -0.11 6.36
C GLY A 136 6.38 -0.24 7.77
N GLU A 137 5.13 0.17 8.05
CA GLU A 137 4.51 -0.03 9.38
C GLU A 137 4.24 -1.50 9.71
N LEU A 138 4.04 -2.32 8.68
CA LEU A 138 3.78 -3.75 8.79
C LEU A 138 4.56 -4.48 7.70
N SER A 139 5.14 -5.62 8.05
CA SER A 139 5.69 -6.55 7.07
C SER A 139 4.57 -7.07 6.13
N GLN A 140 4.96 -7.56 4.96
CA GLN A 140 3.98 -8.07 3.97
C GLN A 140 3.17 -9.25 4.52
N LEU A 141 3.79 -10.12 5.33
CA LEU A 141 3.12 -11.26 5.94
C LEU A 141 2.16 -10.83 7.06
N GLU A 142 2.54 -9.86 7.89
CA GLU A 142 1.65 -9.29 8.91
C GLU A 142 0.45 -8.60 8.27
N ARG A 143 0.65 -7.82 7.20
CA ARG A 143 -0.44 -7.16 6.47
C ARG A 143 -1.46 -8.18 5.94
N LEU A 144 -0.99 -9.33 5.45
CA LEU A 144 -1.85 -10.40 4.94
C LEU A 144 -2.56 -11.15 6.08
N ALA A 145 -1.87 -11.47 7.16
CA ALA A 145 -2.48 -12.15 8.31
C ALA A 145 -3.56 -11.27 8.97
N LEU A 146 -3.25 -9.98 9.16
CA LEU A 146 -4.18 -9.02 9.75
C LEU A 146 -5.35 -8.71 8.84
N SER A 147 -5.16 -8.65 7.52
CA SER A 147 -6.29 -8.44 6.60
C SER A 147 -7.28 -9.60 6.67
N ILE A 148 -6.80 -10.84 6.72
CA ILE A 148 -7.66 -12.02 6.88
C ILE A 148 -8.36 -12.00 8.24
N GLY A 149 -7.61 -11.75 9.32
CA GLY A 149 -8.17 -11.69 10.68
C GLY A 149 -9.24 -10.61 10.83
N LEU A 150 -9.01 -9.41 10.28
CA LEU A 150 -10.01 -8.34 10.30
C LEU A 150 -11.22 -8.65 9.43
N SER A 151 -11.06 -9.35 8.30
CA SER A 151 -12.21 -9.76 7.49
C SER A 151 -13.08 -10.77 8.23
N LEU A 152 -12.45 -11.74 8.91
CA LEU A 152 -13.13 -12.72 9.77
C LEU A 152 -13.85 -12.08 10.95
N ALA A 153 -13.41 -10.91 11.42
CA ALA A 153 -14.12 -10.14 12.43
C ALA A 153 -15.26 -9.28 11.83
N LEU A 154 -14.98 -8.58 10.73
CA LEU A 154 -15.92 -7.64 10.10
C LEU A 154 -17.12 -8.34 9.46
N VAL A 155 -16.92 -9.45 8.75
CA VAL A 155 -17.99 -10.09 7.99
C VAL A 155 -19.10 -10.62 8.90
N PRO A 156 -18.81 -11.40 9.97
CA PRO A 156 -19.85 -11.82 10.90
C PRO A 156 -20.51 -10.64 11.61
N LEU A 157 -19.76 -9.58 11.94
CA LEU A 157 -20.31 -8.38 12.55
C LEU A 157 -21.33 -7.70 11.62
N VAL A 158 -21.01 -7.55 10.34
CA VAL A 158 -21.95 -7.03 9.32
C VAL A 158 -23.14 -7.96 9.15
N GLY A 159 -22.93 -9.28 9.15
CA GLY A 159 -24.01 -10.27 9.10
C GLY A 159 -24.95 -10.18 10.30
N LEU A 160 -24.41 -9.98 11.50
CA LEU A 160 -25.19 -9.76 12.74
C LEU A 160 -25.99 -8.46 12.65
N ILE A 161 -25.37 -7.35 12.23
CA ILE A 161 -26.08 -6.08 12.05
C ILE A 161 -27.22 -6.26 11.05
N LEU A 162 -26.98 -6.93 9.92
CA LEU A 162 -28.00 -7.20 8.91
C LEU A 162 -29.13 -8.09 9.42
N ASN A 163 -28.86 -9.01 10.35
CA ASN A 163 -29.89 -9.83 10.98
C ASN A 163 -30.93 -8.98 11.73
N TYR A 164 -30.51 -7.86 12.34
CA TYR A 164 -31.39 -6.91 13.01
C TYR A 164 -32.04 -5.90 12.05
N THR A 165 -31.72 -5.95 10.75
CA THR A 165 -32.37 -5.10 9.75
C THR A 165 -33.51 -5.84 9.03
N PRO A 166 -34.49 -5.12 8.45
CA PRO A 166 -35.61 -5.74 7.71
C PRO A 166 -35.17 -6.62 6.53
N TRP A 167 -33.95 -6.44 6.04
CA TRP A 167 -33.39 -7.16 4.91
C TRP A 167 -32.90 -8.58 5.25
N GLY A 168 -32.53 -8.83 6.51
CA GLY A 168 -32.04 -10.11 7.00
C GLY A 168 -30.70 -10.59 6.39
N ILE A 169 -30.34 -11.84 6.66
CA ILE A 169 -29.11 -12.48 6.13
C ILE A 169 -29.40 -13.11 4.77
N ARG A 170 -29.58 -12.26 3.76
CA ARG A 170 -29.72 -12.67 2.35
C ARG A 170 -28.48 -12.28 1.56
N LEU A 171 -28.32 -12.84 0.37
CA LEU A 171 -27.18 -12.54 -0.50
C LEU A 171 -27.09 -11.05 -0.85
N ASP A 172 -28.18 -10.45 -1.34
CA ASP A 172 -28.15 -9.06 -1.82
C ASP A 172 -27.78 -8.07 -0.69
N PRO A 173 -28.42 -8.10 0.49
CA PRO A 173 -28.09 -7.19 1.59
C PRO A 173 -26.67 -7.39 2.11
N VAL A 174 -26.20 -8.64 2.23
CA VAL A 174 -24.83 -8.96 2.67
C VAL A 174 -23.81 -8.43 1.66
N PHE A 175 -24.02 -8.70 0.38
CA PHE A 175 -23.12 -8.26 -0.67
C PHE A 175 -23.09 -6.73 -0.78
N THR A 176 -24.25 -6.06 -0.79
CA THR A 176 -24.33 -4.60 -0.86
C THR A 176 -23.68 -3.95 0.35
N SER A 177 -23.91 -4.45 1.56
CA SER A 177 -23.34 -3.88 2.79
C SER A 177 -21.84 -4.05 2.85
N LEU A 178 -21.32 -5.25 2.54
CA LEU A 178 -19.88 -5.50 2.50
C LEU A 178 -19.19 -4.68 1.39
N SER A 179 -19.83 -4.54 0.24
CA SER A 179 -19.30 -3.73 -0.87
C SER A 179 -19.22 -2.25 -0.49
N LEU A 180 -20.28 -1.69 0.09
CA LEU A 180 -20.32 -0.32 0.58
C LEU A 180 -19.27 -0.08 1.67
N LEU A 181 -19.16 -1.01 2.62
CA LEU A 181 -18.15 -0.94 3.68
C LEU A 181 -16.74 -0.99 3.10
N THR A 182 -16.46 -1.90 2.18
CA THR A 182 -15.14 -2.06 1.55
C THR A 182 -14.75 -0.80 0.79
N ILE A 183 -15.64 -0.29 -0.07
CA ILE A 183 -15.38 0.93 -0.85
C ILE A 183 -15.24 2.14 0.06
N GLY A 184 -16.07 2.25 1.10
CA GLY A 184 -16.02 3.34 2.08
C GLY A 184 -14.70 3.36 2.86
N LEU A 185 -14.25 2.19 3.34
CA LEU A 185 -12.95 2.05 4.02
C LEU A 185 -11.79 2.36 3.08
N ALA A 186 -11.82 1.85 1.85
CA ALA A 186 -10.79 2.12 0.86
C ALA A 186 -10.74 3.62 0.48
N GLY A 187 -11.89 4.29 0.36
CA GLY A 187 -11.97 5.73 0.14
C GLY A 187 -11.43 6.53 1.33
N GLY A 188 -11.74 6.12 2.55
CA GLY A 188 -11.15 6.67 3.76
C GLY A 188 -9.63 6.50 3.81
N ALA A 189 -9.12 5.35 3.37
CA ALA A 189 -7.69 5.08 3.30
C ALA A 189 -6.98 6.03 2.33
N VAL A 190 -7.59 6.28 1.17
CA VAL A 190 -7.10 7.25 0.19
C VAL A 190 -7.03 8.66 0.80
N TYR A 191 -8.08 9.09 1.50
CA TYR A 191 -8.10 10.39 2.18
C TYR A 191 -7.03 10.51 3.27
N ARG A 192 -6.85 9.46 4.08
CA ARG A 192 -5.82 9.43 5.14
C ARG A 192 -4.41 9.47 4.53
N LYS A 193 -4.15 8.69 3.49
CA LYS A 193 -2.86 8.70 2.77
C LYS A 193 -2.55 10.06 2.17
N PHE A 194 -3.53 10.71 1.54
CA PHE A 194 -3.36 12.06 1.01
C PHE A 194 -3.02 13.07 2.12
N THR A 195 -3.69 12.98 3.27
CA THR A 195 -3.45 13.89 4.41
C THR A 195 -2.02 13.72 4.94
N ILE A 196 -1.56 12.48 5.13
CA ILE A 196 -0.19 12.19 5.58
C ILE A 196 0.84 12.68 4.56
N PHE A 197 0.58 12.43 3.28
CA PHE A 197 1.45 12.87 2.19
C PHE A 197 1.57 14.40 2.14
N LYS A 198 0.44 15.11 2.28
CA LYS A 198 0.41 16.57 2.36
C LYS A 198 1.26 17.07 3.52
N LEU A 199 1.07 16.51 4.73
CA LEU A 199 1.83 16.91 5.92
C LEU A 199 3.34 16.76 5.73
N ARG A 200 3.80 15.63 5.18
CA ARG A 200 5.24 15.40 4.89
C ARG A 200 5.84 16.49 3.99
N ILE A 201 5.12 16.87 2.93
CA ILE A 201 5.59 17.93 2.00
C ILE A 201 5.68 19.29 2.70
N TYR A 202 4.74 19.61 3.61
CA TYR A 202 4.79 20.88 4.35
C TYR A 202 5.97 20.93 5.32
N GLU A 203 6.27 19.83 6.01
CA GLU A 203 7.41 19.72 6.91
C GLU A 203 8.74 19.92 6.17
N GLU A 204 8.91 19.26 5.01
CA GLU A 204 10.10 19.38 4.18
C GLU A 204 10.26 20.78 3.55
N ARG A 205 9.16 21.46 3.19
CA ARG A 205 9.20 22.84 2.68
C ARG A 205 9.35 23.90 3.76
N GLY A 206 8.93 23.62 5.00
CA GLY A 206 9.07 24.52 6.15
C GLY A 206 10.45 24.48 6.79
N LEU A 207 11.28 23.50 6.42
CA LEU A 207 12.70 23.41 6.77
C LEU A 207 13.64 24.10 5.76
N LYS A 208 13.09 24.83 4.78
CA LYS A 208 13.84 25.71 3.87
C LYS A 208 13.71 27.17 4.26
#